data_AF-A0A7Y5UKL2-F1
#
_entry.id   AF-A0A7Y5UKL2-F1
#
_cell.length_a   1.000
_cell.length_b   1.000
_cell.length_c   1.000
_cell.angle_alpha   90.00
_cell.angle_beta   90.00
_cell.angle_gamma   90.00
#
_symmetry.space_group_name_H-M   'P 1'
#
loop_
_entity.id
_entity.type
_entity.pdbx_description
1 polymer ?
#
loop_
_entity_poly.entity_id
_entity_poly.type
_entity_poly.pdbx_seq_one_letter_code
_entity_poly.pdbx_strand_id
1 'polypeptide(L)'
;MADPLRSTNWTDLRCDPRAPAGGGGPGGFRRAGSWRDPWFDGTLLNPWSPAARVADVLLAQAPPAPAPTEVPWATTVADFERWEGRISHMYLDTKGLVTVGVGKMLPDVASAQALAFVRRADGLAASAAEIEADFTAVSAQPKGKLASSYKAHTALDLPDAAVDALLRVVVDGFEADLKTHFAGYETYPVPAKRALLDMIYNLGTAGLLKFKKLEAAVEAGQWTEAAAQCHRVGPSEERNDWTRDLFLEAAK
;
A
#
# COMPACT_ATOMS: atom_id res chain seq x y z
N MET A 1 -18.53 1.91 -32.22
CA MET A 1 -17.07 1.71 -32.21
C MET A 1 -16.71 1.25 -30.81
N ALA A 2 -16.17 0.04 -30.69
CA ALA A 2 -15.88 -0.57 -29.39
C ALA A 2 -14.45 -0.21 -28.95
N ASP A 3 -14.32 0.14 -27.68
CA ASP A 3 -13.06 0.48 -27.00
C ASP A 3 -12.19 -0.78 -26.81
N PRO A 4 -10.98 -0.84 -27.39
CA PRO A 4 -10.15 -2.03 -27.37
C PRO A 4 -9.42 -2.29 -26.04
N LEU A 5 -9.62 -1.48 -24.99
CA LEU A 5 -8.90 -1.65 -23.71
C LEU A 5 -9.64 -2.47 -22.64
N ARG A 6 -10.76 -3.13 -23.00
CA ARG A 6 -11.63 -3.78 -22.01
C ARG A 6 -11.37 -5.28 -21.74
N SER A 7 -10.25 -5.84 -22.20
CA SER A 7 -9.95 -7.25 -21.93
C SER A 7 -8.47 -7.51 -21.68
N THR A 8 -8.01 -7.35 -20.45
CA THR A 8 -6.84 -8.08 -19.96
C THR A 8 -7.11 -8.53 -18.53
N ASN A 9 -6.96 -9.83 -18.32
CA ASN A 9 -7.27 -10.52 -17.08
C ASN A 9 -6.05 -10.35 -16.14
N TRP A 10 -6.24 -9.67 -15.00
CA TRP A 10 -5.19 -9.11 -14.14
C TRP A 10 -4.53 -10.11 -13.17
N THR A 11 -4.38 -11.38 -13.56
CA THR A 11 -4.10 -12.48 -12.63
C THR A 11 -2.62 -12.83 -12.37
N ASP A 12 -1.64 -12.16 -12.98
CA ASP A 12 -0.28 -12.71 -13.12
C ASP A 12 0.91 -11.96 -12.47
N LEU A 13 0.71 -11.13 -11.44
CA LEU A 13 1.80 -10.36 -10.83
C LEU A 13 2.01 -10.71 -9.34
N ARG A 14 3.24 -11.03 -8.95
CA ARG A 14 3.68 -11.36 -7.57
C ARG A 14 5.14 -10.96 -7.40
N CYS A 15 5.56 -10.36 -6.28
CA CYS A 15 6.97 -10.08 -5.93
C CYS A 15 7.47 -10.93 -4.73
N ASP A 16 8.78 -11.24 -4.61
CA ASP A 16 9.49 -12.16 -3.63
C ASP A 16 10.69 -11.50 -2.86
N PRO A 17 10.98 -11.74 -1.53
CA PRO A 17 11.82 -10.86 -0.69
C PRO A 17 12.76 -11.55 0.33
N ARG A 18 14.07 -11.72 0.14
CA ARG A 18 14.88 -12.21 1.29
C ARG A 18 16.24 -11.55 1.43
N ALA A 19 16.45 -10.90 2.58
CA ALA A 19 17.69 -10.82 3.36
C ALA A 19 17.39 -10.35 4.82
N PRO A 20 18.22 -10.68 5.84
CA PRO A 20 17.79 -10.92 7.23
C PRO A 20 18.00 -9.74 8.20
N ALA A 21 17.22 -9.73 9.29
CA ALA A 21 17.36 -8.80 10.42
C ALA A 21 18.12 -9.42 11.62
N GLY A 22 19.01 -8.64 12.23
CA GLY A 22 19.79 -8.99 13.43
C GLY A 22 19.12 -8.55 14.74
N GLY A 23 19.34 -9.33 15.79
CA GLY A 23 18.62 -9.27 17.08
C GLY A 23 19.15 -8.28 18.12
N GLY A 24 18.36 -8.12 19.19
CA GLY A 24 18.70 -7.37 20.40
C GLY A 24 17.68 -7.64 21.51
N GLY A 25 18.14 -8.27 22.60
CA GLY A 25 17.33 -8.85 23.67
C GLY A 25 16.83 -7.90 24.78
N PRO A 26 16.29 -8.47 25.88
CA PRO A 26 15.21 -7.87 26.67
C PRO A 26 15.67 -7.24 28.00
N GLY A 27 14.84 -6.33 28.53
CA GLY A 27 14.95 -5.81 29.90
C GLY A 27 13.58 -5.75 30.58
N GLY A 28 13.39 -6.58 31.61
CA GLY A 28 12.33 -6.41 32.63
C GLY A 28 12.59 -5.18 33.51
N PHE A 29 11.80 -4.81 34.53
CA PHE A 29 10.89 -5.55 35.38
C PHE A 29 10.11 -4.54 36.26
N ARG A 30 9.00 -5.02 36.84
CA ARG A 30 8.34 -4.66 38.12
C ARG A 30 7.19 -3.63 38.15
N ARG A 31 6.04 -4.16 38.63
CA ARG A 31 4.90 -3.49 39.25
C ARG A 31 5.16 -3.16 40.73
N ALA A 32 4.49 -2.14 41.22
CA ALA A 32 3.76 -2.02 42.50
C ALA A 32 3.07 -0.64 42.44
N GLY A 33 1.91 -0.33 43.00
CA GLY A 33 1.00 -0.95 43.95
C GLY A 33 -0.03 0.14 44.32
N SER A 34 -1.22 -0.28 44.72
CA SER A 34 -2.36 0.58 45.08
C SER A 34 -2.10 1.44 46.31
N TRP A 35 -2.49 2.71 46.26
CA TRP A 35 -2.72 3.55 47.44
C TRP A 35 -4.03 4.32 47.29
N ARG A 36 -4.97 4.03 48.20
CA ARG A 36 -6.14 4.85 48.55
C ARG A 36 -5.75 5.64 49.79
N ASP A 37 -6.17 6.90 49.91
CA ASP A 37 -6.38 7.54 51.22
C ASP A 37 -7.22 8.85 51.11
N PRO A 38 -7.74 9.41 52.22
CA PRO A 38 -9.17 9.44 52.50
C PRO A 38 -9.59 10.84 53.00
N TRP A 39 -10.13 11.68 52.12
CA TRP A 39 -10.59 13.01 52.54
C TRP A 39 -12.05 13.21 52.14
N PHE A 40 -12.91 12.88 53.10
CA PHE A 40 -14.30 13.31 53.19
C PHE A 40 -14.45 14.00 54.56
N ASP A 41 -14.73 15.31 54.54
CA ASP A 41 -15.37 16.16 55.56
C ASP A 41 -14.88 17.61 55.34
N GLY A 42 -15.68 18.64 55.06
CA GLY A 42 -17.12 18.78 54.97
C GLY A 42 -17.47 20.26 54.81
N THR A 43 -18.69 20.50 54.33
CA THR A 43 -19.43 21.77 54.34
C THR A 43 -18.90 22.93 53.49
N LEU A 44 -19.51 23.13 52.32
CA LEU A 44 -20.47 24.21 52.03
C LEU A 44 -20.98 24.08 50.58
N LEU A 45 -22.28 24.36 50.38
CA LEU A 45 -23.09 24.30 49.15
C LEU A 45 -23.81 22.96 48.90
N ASN A 46 -25.02 22.89 49.48
CA ASN A 46 -26.08 21.95 49.15
C ASN A 46 -26.90 22.48 47.96
N PRO A 47 -26.94 21.80 46.78
CA PRO A 47 -27.78 22.22 45.66
C PRO A 47 -29.01 21.31 45.44
N TRP A 48 -29.43 20.50 46.42
CA TRP A 48 -30.66 19.70 46.34
C TRP A 48 -31.93 20.57 46.50
N SER A 49 -32.10 21.52 45.59
CA SER A 49 -33.39 22.10 45.19
C SER A 49 -33.99 21.20 44.10
N PRO A 50 -35.27 20.81 44.17
CA PRO A 50 -35.91 19.93 43.17
C PRO A 50 -36.12 20.53 41.77
N ALA A 51 -35.48 21.66 41.45
CA ALA A 51 -35.77 22.46 40.25
C ALA A 51 -34.54 22.76 39.35
N ALA A 52 -33.38 22.16 39.62
CA ALA A 52 -32.22 22.24 38.75
C ALA A 52 -32.08 20.95 37.92
N ARG A 53 -32.69 21.04 36.74
CA ARG A 53 -32.65 20.14 35.59
C ARG A 53 -31.46 19.16 35.56
N VAL A 54 -31.82 17.89 35.37
CA VAL A 54 -31.06 16.75 34.84
C VAL A 54 -30.39 17.00 33.46
N ALA A 55 -29.73 18.14 33.25
CA ALA A 55 -29.17 18.52 31.96
C ALA A 55 -27.63 18.58 31.90
N ASP A 56 -26.92 18.34 33.01
CA ASP A 56 -25.44 18.48 33.07
C ASP A 56 -24.67 17.19 33.39
N VAL A 57 -25.31 16.02 33.31
CA VAL A 57 -24.61 14.72 33.39
C VAL A 57 -25.02 13.86 32.21
N LEU A 58 -24.70 14.32 31.00
CA LEU A 58 -24.35 13.50 29.84
C LEU A 58 -23.85 14.48 28.77
N LEU A 59 -22.59 14.92 28.89
CA LEU A 59 -21.80 15.14 27.68
C LEU A 59 -21.65 13.75 27.05
N ALA A 60 -22.68 13.33 26.31
CA ALA A 60 -22.52 12.37 25.26
C ALA A 60 -21.45 12.98 24.37
N GLN A 61 -20.21 12.50 24.51
CA GLN A 61 -19.20 12.73 23.50
C GLN A 61 -19.89 12.29 22.21
N ALA A 62 -20.08 13.23 21.29
CA ALA A 62 -20.58 12.89 19.97
C ALA A 62 -19.76 11.68 19.48
N PRO A 63 -20.38 10.67 18.84
CA PRO A 63 -19.62 9.55 18.31
C PRO A 63 -18.44 10.12 17.52
N PRO A 64 -17.22 9.58 17.68
CA PRO A 64 -16.06 10.09 16.98
C PRO A 64 -16.44 10.21 15.50
N ALA A 65 -16.06 11.34 14.89
CA ALA A 65 -16.29 11.54 13.46
C ALA A 65 -15.83 10.28 12.71
N PRO A 66 -16.57 9.80 11.71
CA PRO A 66 -16.19 8.61 10.97
C PRO A 66 -14.74 8.80 10.49
N ALA A 67 -13.90 7.79 10.73
CA ALA A 67 -12.51 7.83 10.31
C ALA A 67 -12.45 8.20 8.82
N PRO A 68 -11.49 9.04 8.40
CA PRO A 68 -11.33 9.36 6.98
C PRO A 68 -11.22 8.06 6.19
N THR A 69 -11.96 7.98 5.09
CA THR A 69 -12.02 6.81 4.22
C THR A 69 -11.25 7.03 2.92
N GLU A 70 -10.87 8.25 2.59
CA GLU A 70 -10.08 8.55 1.39
C GLU A 70 -8.58 8.52 1.72
N VAL A 71 -7.80 7.73 0.98
CA VAL A 71 -6.35 7.71 1.10
C VAL A 71 -5.79 8.89 0.30
N PRO A 72 -5.12 9.88 0.92
CA PRO A 72 -4.58 11.01 0.16
C PRO A 72 -3.52 10.54 -0.83
N TRP A 73 -3.56 11.04 -2.08
CA TRP A 73 -2.64 10.59 -3.13
C TRP A 73 -1.16 10.68 -2.76
N ALA A 74 -0.75 11.76 -2.08
CA ALA A 74 0.63 11.91 -1.65
C ALA A 74 1.07 10.79 -0.69
N THR A 75 0.15 10.26 0.12
CA THR A 75 0.39 9.10 0.99
C THR A 75 0.56 7.84 0.15
N THR A 76 -0.31 7.64 -0.84
CA THR A 76 -0.23 6.50 -1.77
C THR A 76 1.11 6.47 -2.51
N VAL A 77 1.55 7.60 -3.06
CA VAL A 77 2.86 7.72 -3.73
C VAL A 77 3.99 7.40 -2.76
N ALA A 78 3.98 7.98 -1.55
CA ALA A 78 5.03 7.73 -0.57
C ALA A 78 5.10 6.26 -0.13
N ASP A 79 3.95 5.60 0.03
CA ASP A 79 3.87 4.19 0.39
C ASP A 79 4.47 3.29 -0.71
N PHE A 80 4.10 3.53 -1.98
CA PHE A 80 4.63 2.74 -3.09
C PHE A 80 6.11 3.02 -3.35
N GLU A 81 6.55 4.28 -3.29
CA GLU A 81 7.98 4.60 -3.46
C GLU A 81 8.84 4.00 -2.36
N ARG A 82 8.34 3.95 -1.12
CA ARG A 82 9.04 3.30 0.00
C ARG A 82 9.32 1.82 -0.27
N TRP A 83 8.37 1.10 -0.89
CA TRP A 83 8.43 -0.36 -0.98
C TRP A 83 8.82 -0.91 -2.36
N GLU A 84 8.41 -0.25 -3.44
CA GLU A 84 8.67 -0.67 -4.82
C GLU A 84 9.81 0.14 -5.45
N GLY A 85 10.09 1.34 -4.91
CA GLY A 85 11.05 2.27 -5.48
C GLY A 85 10.55 2.96 -6.75
N ARG A 86 11.28 3.99 -7.18
CA ARG A 86 11.04 4.73 -8.43
C ARG A 86 12.23 4.55 -9.36
N ILE A 87 12.02 3.88 -10.49
CA ILE A 87 13.07 3.58 -11.48
C ILE A 87 12.66 4.13 -12.85
N SER A 88 13.36 5.15 -13.34
CA SER A 88 13.03 5.80 -14.62
C SER A 88 13.33 4.93 -15.84
N HIS A 89 14.32 4.04 -15.76
CA HIS A 89 14.72 3.17 -16.86
C HIS A 89 14.11 1.77 -16.74
N MET A 90 13.99 1.06 -17.88
CA MET A 90 13.54 -0.33 -17.89
C MET A 90 14.53 -1.26 -17.17
N TYR A 91 14.02 -2.21 -16.39
CA TYR A 91 14.81 -3.21 -15.68
C TYR A 91 14.10 -4.56 -15.65
N LEU A 92 14.81 -5.66 -15.34
CA LEU A 92 14.15 -6.94 -15.06
C LEU A 92 13.86 -7.07 -13.56
N ASP A 93 12.62 -7.42 -13.25
CA ASP A 93 12.21 -7.79 -11.89
C ASP A 93 12.80 -9.16 -11.48
N THR A 94 12.46 -9.63 -10.29
CA THR A 94 12.93 -10.93 -9.76
C THR A 94 12.40 -12.13 -10.56
N LYS A 95 11.32 -11.96 -11.33
CA LYS A 95 10.76 -12.99 -12.22
C LYS A 95 11.41 -12.98 -13.59
N GLY A 96 12.07 -11.89 -13.97
CA GLY A 96 12.66 -11.69 -15.30
C GLY A 96 11.72 -10.99 -16.26
N LEU A 97 10.75 -10.22 -15.75
CA LEU A 97 9.82 -9.42 -16.54
C LEU A 97 10.33 -7.98 -16.62
N VAL A 98 10.26 -7.38 -17.80
CA VAL A 98 10.64 -5.97 -18.00
C VAL A 98 9.68 -5.08 -17.22
N THR A 99 10.23 -4.13 -16.46
CA THR A 99 9.50 -3.29 -15.51
C THR A 99 10.05 -1.87 -15.56
N VAL A 100 9.22 -0.85 -15.26
CA VAL A 100 9.62 0.57 -15.20
C VAL A 100 8.78 1.34 -14.17
N GLY A 101 9.24 2.53 -13.81
CA GLY A 101 8.56 3.47 -12.92
C GLY A 101 8.52 2.94 -11.51
N VAL A 102 7.34 2.98 -10.91
CA VAL A 102 7.03 2.32 -9.64
C VAL A 102 6.41 0.98 -10.01
N GLY A 103 7.23 -0.07 -10.07
CA GLY A 103 6.81 -1.48 -10.21
C GLY A 103 5.96 -1.89 -11.44
N LYS A 104 5.83 -1.07 -12.50
CA LYS A 104 4.97 -1.42 -13.65
C LYS A 104 5.65 -2.44 -14.58
N MET A 105 5.17 -3.67 -14.58
CA MET A 105 5.54 -4.70 -15.55
C MET A 105 5.05 -4.36 -16.96
N LEU A 106 5.92 -4.53 -17.96
CA LEU A 106 5.67 -4.34 -19.39
C LEU A 106 5.72 -5.72 -20.08
N PRO A 107 4.58 -6.29 -20.51
CA PRO A 107 4.54 -7.67 -21.03
C PRO A 107 5.19 -7.81 -22.41
N ASP A 108 5.23 -6.72 -23.18
CA ASP A 108 5.73 -6.69 -24.54
C ASP A 108 6.24 -5.29 -24.93
N VAL A 109 6.90 -5.25 -26.10
CA VAL A 109 7.42 -4.01 -26.70
C VAL A 109 6.30 -2.99 -26.95
N ALA A 110 5.10 -3.43 -27.34
CA ALA A 110 3.96 -2.55 -27.60
C ALA A 110 3.55 -1.78 -26.33
N SER A 111 3.56 -2.45 -25.19
CA SER A 111 3.30 -1.85 -23.88
C SER A 111 4.36 -0.82 -23.49
N ALA A 112 5.63 -1.05 -23.86
CA ALA A 112 6.70 -0.07 -23.66
C ALA A 112 6.55 1.14 -24.59
N GLN A 113 6.22 0.91 -25.86
CA GLN A 113 6.02 1.95 -26.88
C GLN A 113 4.81 2.85 -26.61
N ALA A 114 3.85 2.40 -25.79
CA ALA A 114 2.74 3.22 -25.33
C ALA A 114 3.16 4.29 -24.29
N LEU A 115 4.38 4.22 -23.75
CA LEU A 115 4.88 5.15 -22.75
C LEU A 115 5.75 6.26 -23.36
N ALA A 116 5.69 7.45 -22.78
CA ALA A 116 6.39 8.64 -23.24
C ALA A 116 7.87 8.67 -22.76
N PHE A 117 8.66 7.68 -23.16
CA PHE A 117 10.09 7.67 -22.89
C PHE A 117 10.82 8.84 -23.57
N VAL A 118 11.88 9.33 -22.92
CA VAL A 118 12.77 10.35 -23.47
C VAL A 118 14.21 9.84 -23.51
N ARG A 119 14.98 10.32 -24.47
CA ARG A 119 16.41 10.02 -24.58
C ARG A 119 17.15 10.72 -23.45
N ARG A 120 17.89 9.97 -22.63
CA ARG A 120 18.66 10.54 -21.51
C ARG A 120 19.70 11.58 -21.96
N ALA A 121 20.20 11.44 -23.19
CA ALA A 121 21.24 12.29 -23.75
C ALA A 121 20.80 13.75 -23.98
N ASP A 122 19.55 13.98 -24.39
CA ASP A 122 19.08 15.30 -24.80
C ASP A 122 17.63 15.63 -24.39
N GLY A 123 16.93 14.69 -23.73
CA GLY A 123 15.57 14.88 -23.23
C GLY A 123 14.48 14.86 -24.31
N LEU A 124 14.83 14.59 -25.57
CA LEU A 124 13.84 14.52 -26.65
C LEU A 124 13.05 13.21 -26.59
N ALA A 125 11.83 13.24 -27.12
CA ALA A 125 10.98 12.06 -27.21
C ALA A 125 11.70 10.91 -27.92
N ALA A 126 11.63 9.72 -27.33
CA ALA A 126 12.18 8.51 -27.92
C ALA A 126 11.29 8.00 -29.06
N SER A 127 11.90 7.47 -30.11
CA SER A 127 11.21 6.78 -31.18
C SER A 127 10.80 5.35 -30.76
N ALA A 128 9.83 4.78 -31.45
CA ALA A 128 9.40 3.40 -31.22
C ALA A 128 10.55 2.38 -31.34
N ALA A 129 11.49 2.63 -32.26
CA ALA A 129 12.67 1.78 -32.47
C ALA A 129 13.68 1.88 -31.32
N GLU A 130 13.86 3.07 -30.72
CA GLU A 130 14.72 3.24 -29.55
C GLU A 130 14.13 2.56 -28.31
N ILE A 131 12.81 2.65 -28.15
CA ILE A 131 12.10 1.98 -27.04
C ILE A 131 12.22 0.46 -27.17
N GLU A 132 12.04 -0.08 -28.38
CA GLU A 132 12.25 -1.49 -28.67
C GLU A 132 13.68 -1.92 -28.38
N ALA A 133 14.68 -1.13 -28.80
CA ALA A 133 16.09 -1.43 -28.55
C ALA A 133 16.40 -1.53 -27.04
N ASP A 134 15.93 -0.59 -26.22
CA ASP A 134 16.09 -0.63 -24.77
C ASP A 134 15.36 -1.84 -24.15
N PHE A 135 14.12 -2.11 -24.59
CA PHE A 135 13.35 -3.26 -24.11
C PHE A 135 14.07 -4.58 -24.39
N THR A 136 14.56 -4.78 -25.61
CA THR A 136 15.31 -5.97 -26.01
C THR A 136 16.64 -6.08 -25.27
N ALA A 137 17.38 -4.97 -25.11
CA ALA A 137 18.65 -4.96 -24.41
C ALA A 137 18.51 -5.35 -22.93
N VAL A 138 17.46 -4.87 -22.26
CA VAL A 138 17.11 -5.23 -20.88
C VAL A 138 16.63 -6.68 -20.80
N SER A 139 15.78 -7.12 -21.73
CA SER A 139 15.26 -8.49 -21.78
C SER A 139 16.36 -9.55 -21.90
N ALA A 140 17.48 -9.20 -22.53
CA ALA A 140 18.63 -10.09 -22.69
C ALA A 140 19.54 -10.18 -21.45
N GLN A 141 19.31 -9.37 -20.41
CA GLN A 141 20.15 -9.36 -19.21
C GLN A 141 19.81 -10.51 -18.24
N PRO A 142 20.76 -10.92 -17.37
CA PRO A 142 20.44 -11.81 -16.26
C PRO A 142 19.50 -11.12 -15.26
N LYS A 143 18.42 -11.81 -14.89
CA LYS A 143 17.46 -11.35 -13.86
C LYS A 143 18.03 -11.42 -12.43
N GLY A 144 17.29 -10.84 -11.48
CA GLY A 144 17.64 -10.88 -10.05
C GLY A 144 18.77 -9.92 -9.64
N LYS A 145 19.16 -9.00 -10.54
CA LYS A 145 20.06 -7.90 -10.20
C LYS A 145 19.27 -6.69 -9.69
N LEU A 146 19.98 -5.76 -9.03
CA LEU A 146 19.41 -4.47 -8.64
C LEU A 146 18.91 -3.70 -9.86
N ALA A 147 17.76 -3.04 -9.74
CA ALA A 147 17.16 -2.26 -10.83
C ALA A 147 18.13 -1.22 -11.41
N SER A 148 18.93 -0.56 -10.56
CA SER A 148 19.96 0.41 -10.97
C SER A 148 21.03 -0.17 -11.89
N SER A 149 21.33 -1.48 -11.80
CA SER A 149 22.33 -2.13 -12.65
C SER A 149 21.93 -2.21 -14.12
N TYR A 150 20.62 -2.21 -14.41
CA TYR A 150 20.12 -2.25 -15.79
C TYR A 150 20.26 -0.91 -16.52
N LYS A 151 20.54 0.18 -15.80
CA LYS A 151 20.67 1.53 -16.39
C LYS A 151 21.78 1.61 -17.44
N ALA A 152 22.82 0.79 -17.31
CA ALA A 152 23.91 0.71 -18.28
C ALA A 152 23.49 0.06 -19.61
N HIS A 153 22.33 -0.61 -19.65
CA HIS A 153 21.77 -1.28 -20.82
C HIS A 153 20.61 -0.51 -21.44
N THR A 154 20.33 0.71 -20.97
CA THR A 154 19.27 1.58 -21.48
C THR A 154 19.81 2.95 -21.83
N ALA A 155 19.26 3.56 -22.88
CA ALA A 155 19.50 4.95 -23.24
C ALA A 155 18.33 5.86 -22.85
N LEU A 156 17.17 5.29 -22.51
CA LEU A 156 15.93 6.00 -22.27
C LEU A 156 15.57 6.06 -20.79
N ASP A 157 14.91 7.14 -20.42
CA ASP A 157 14.27 7.33 -19.11
C ASP A 157 12.81 7.71 -19.32
N LEU A 158 11.93 7.20 -18.45
CA LEU A 158 10.54 7.63 -18.34
C LEU A 158 10.49 8.88 -17.45
N PRO A 159 10.00 10.04 -17.93
CA PRO A 159 9.92 11.26 -17.12
C PRO A 159 9.05 11.07 -15.87
N ASP A 160 9.36 11.79 -14.78
CA ASP A 160 8.63 11.66 -13.51
C ASP A 160 7.12 11.88 -13.65
N ALA A 161 6.70 12.87 -14.44
CA ALA A 161 5.28 13.10 -14.71
C ALA A 161 4.60 11.90 -15.40
N ALA A 162 5.33 11.18 -16.26
CA ALA A 162 4.82 9.98 -16.91
C ALA A 162 4.79 8.79 -15.94
N VAL A 163 5.77 8.69 -15.03
CA VAL A 163 5.75 7.70 -13.93
C VAL A 163 4.55 7.94 -13.01
N ASP A 164 4.26 9.19 -12.64
CA ASP A 164 3.13 9.55 -11.78
C ASP A 164 1.79 9.23 -12.43
N ALA A 165 1.63 9.60 -13.71
CA ALA A 165 0.44 9.29 -14.49
C ALA A 165 0.23 7.77 -14.63
N LEU A 166 1.32 7.01 -14.83
CA LEU A 166 1.28 5.56 -14.91
C LEU A 166 0.88 4.93 -13.57
N LEU A 167 1.48 5.39 -12.46
CA LEU A 167 1.12 4.90 -11.12
C LEU A 167 -0.35 5.19 -10.80
N ARG A 168 -0.86 6.37 -11.17
CA ARG A 168 -2.28 6.72 -11.01
C ARG A 168 -3.19 5.68 -11.66
N VAL A 169 -2.96 5.40 -12.94
CA VAL A 169 -3.78 4.43 -13.69
C VAL A 169 -3.75 3.04 -13.03
N VAL A 170 -2.58 2.60 -12.56
CA VAL A 170 -2.44 1.30 -11.87
C VAL A 170 -3.21 1.28 -10.56
N VAL A 171 -3.06 2.32 -9.73
CA VAL A 171 -3.75 2.41 -8.43
C VAL A 171 -5.26 2.48 -8.62
N ASP A 172 -5.74 3.30 -9.56
CA ASP A 172 -7.17 3.43 -9.84
C ASP A 172 -7.78 2.08 -10.27
N GLY A 173 -7.04 1.30 -11.07
CA GLY A 173 -7.43 -0.07 -11.45
C GLY A 173 -7.52 -1.00 -10.24
N PHE A 174 -6.52 -1.00 -9.36
CA PHE A 174 -6.55 -1.82 -8.15
C PHE A 174 -7.62 -1.38 -7.16
N GLU A 175 -7.89 -0.08 -7.02
CA GLU A 175 -9.03 0.38 -6.23
C GLU A 175 -10.36 -0.11 -6.79
N ALA A 176 -10.54 -0.11 -8.11
CA ALA A 176 -11.73 -0.66 -8.74
C ALA A 176 -11.89 -2.17 -8.47
N ASP A 177 -10.80 -2.93 -8.54
CA ASP A 177 -10.79 -4.35 -8.18
C ASP A 177 -11.12 -4.56 -6.69
N LEU A 178 -10.53 -3.78 -5.80
CA LEU A 178 -10.83 -3.85 -4.37
C LEU A 178 -12.30 -3.54 -4.07
N LYS A 179 -12.88 -2.50 -4.70
CA LYS A 179 -14.32 -2.18 -4.58
C LYS A 179 -15.22 -3.29 -5.12
N THR A 180 -14.77 -4.01 -6.14
CA THR A 180 -15.50 -5.14 -6.72
C THR A 180 -15.50 -6.35 -5.80
N HIS A 181 -14.39 -6.59 -5.10
CA HIS A 181 -14.19 -7.79 -4.28
C HIS A 181 -14.52 -7.61 -2.79
N PHE A 182 -14.53 -6.38 -2.29
CA PHE A 182 -14.80 -6.05 -0.90
C PHE A 182 -15.98 -5.10 -0.81
N ALA A 183 -17.16 -5.59 -0.41
CA ALA A 183 -18.40 -4.83 -0.46
C ALA A 183 -18.36 -3.56 0.42
N GLY A 184 -17.63 -3.64 1.54
CA GLY A 184 -17.43 -2.53 2.46
C GLY A 184 -16.27 -1.60 2.09
N TYR A 185 -15.55 -1.81 0.98
CA TYR A 185 -14.27 -1.12 0.73
C TYR A 185 -14.36 0.38 0.91
N GLU A 186 -15.39 1.04 0.37
CA GLU A 186 -15.53 2.50 0.44
C GLU A 186 -15.58 3.04 1.89
N THR A 187 -16.08 2.25 2.84
CA THR A 187 -16.21 2.65 4.24
C THR A 187 -15.07 2.15 5.14
N TYR A 188 -14.12 1.38 4.60
CA TYR A 188 -12.98 0.90 5.39
C TYR A 188 -12.10 2.07 5.87
N PRO A 189 -11.52 1.97 7.08
CA PRO A 189 -10.56 2.95 7.56
C PRO A 189 -9.37 3.10 6.59
N VAL A 190 -8.84 4.32 6.46
CA VAL A 190 -7.65 4.60 5.64
C VAL A 190 -6.49 3.61 5.86
N PRO A 191 -6.10 3.24 7.11
CA PRO A 191 -5.02 2.28 7.30
C PRO A 191 -5.31 0.90 6.68
N ALA A 192 -6.55 0.42 6.77
CA ALA A 192 -6.95 -0.85 6.15
C ALA A 192 -6.92 -0.76 4.60
N LYS A 193 -7.35 0.37 4.01
CA LYS A 193 -7.24 0.60 2.57
C LYS A 193 -5.78 0.60 2.10
N ARG A 194 -4.89 1.27 2.82
CA ARG A 194 -3.45 1.27 2.54
C ARG A 194 -2.85 -0.13 2.60
N ALA A 195 -3.25 -0.93 3.60
CA ALA A 195 -2.79 -2.32 3.72
C ALA A 195 -3.29 -3.17 2.54
N LEU A 196 -4.56 -3.06 2.17
CA LEU A 196 -5.13 -3.77 1.02
C LEU A 196 -4.49 -3.35 -0.31
N LEU A 197 -4.23 -2.05 -0.50
CA LEU A 197 -3.53 -1.52 -1.67
C LEU A 197 -2.10 -2.06 -1.78
N ASP A 198 -1.34 -2.11 -0.68
CA ASP A 198 -0.01 -2.72 -0.68
C ASP A 198 -0.07 -4.21 -1.04
N MET A 199 -1.04 -4.94 -0.47
CA MET A 199 -1.19 -6.37 -0.72
C MET A 199 -1.61 -6.66 -2.17
N ILE A 200 -2.62 -5.96 -2.71
CA ILE A 200 -3.07 -6.18 -4.09
C ILE A 200 -1.99 -5.79 -5.09
N TYR A 201 -1.19 -4.77 -4.80
CA TYR A 201 -0.07 -4.40 -5.65
C TYR A 201 1.02 -5.47 -5.64
N ASN A 202 1.37 -5.99 -4.47
CA ASN A 202 2.38 -7.05 -4.33
C ASN A 202 1.94 -8.40 -4.93
N LEU A 203 0.65 -8.73 -4.86
CA LEU A 203 0.11 -10.07 -5.15
C LEU A 203 -0.74 -10.16 -6.43
N GLY A 204 -1.15 -9.03 -6.98
CA GLY A 204 -2.27 -8.93 -7.90
C GLY A 204 -3.60 -9.35 -7.27
N THR A 205 -4.69 -9.10 -7.98
CA THR A 205 -6.06 -9.44 -7.54
C THR A 205 -6.20 -10.93 -7.25
N ALA A 206 -5.77 -11.79 -8.18
CA ALA A 206 -5.82 -13.25 -7.97
C ALA A 206 -4.92 -13.76 -6.84
N GLY A 207 -3.82 -13.08 -6.52
CA GLY A 207 -2.98 -13.45 -5.40
C GLY A 207 -3.59 -13.04 -4.07
N LEU A 208 -4.13 -11.82 -3.97
CA LEU A 208 -4.83 -11.33 -2.79
C LEU A 208 -6.03 -12.23 -2.44
N LEU A 209 -6.83 -12.61 -3.44
CA LEU A 209 -8.02 -13.45 -3.23
C LEU A 209 -7.70 -14.90 -2.80
N LYS A 210 -6.43 -15.30 -2.69
CA LYS A 210 -6.06 -16.58 -2.07
C LYS A 210 -6.00 -16.50 -0.55
N PHE A 211 -5.97 -15.30 0.03
CA PHE A 211 -5.92 -15.08 1.48
C PHE A 211 -7.33 -15.15 2.08
N LYS A 212 -7.96 -16.33 2.03
CA LYS A 212 -9.38 -16.50 2.42
C LYS A 212 -9.72 -16.09 3.84
N LYS A 213 -8.79 -16.24 4.77
CA LYS A 213 -8.98 -15.80 6.17
C LYS A 213 -8.89 -14.28 6.31
N LEU A 214 -7.95 -13.65 5.61
CA LEU A 214 -7.87 -12.20 5.52
C LEU A 214 -9.14 -11.62 4.89
N GLU A 215 -9.58 -12.19 3.78
CA GLU A 215 -10.79 -11.76 3.06
C GLU A 215 -12.01 -11.74 3.99
N ALA A 216 -12.24 -12.85 4.72
CA ALA A 216 -13.32 -12.94 5.69
C ALA A 216 -13.18 -11.95 6.85
N ALA A 217 -11.96 -11.74 7.36
CA ALA A 217 -11.71 -10.79 8.45
C ALA A 217 -11.95 -9.33 8.01
N VAL A 218 -11.49 -8.95 6.81
CA VAL A 218 -11.67 -7.62 6.22
C VAL A 218 -13.15 -7.33 5.99
N GLU A 219 -13.91 -8.26 5.41
CA GLU A 219 -15.36 -8.09 5.20
C GLU A 219 -16.14 -7.98 6.52
N ALA A 220 -15.66 -8.66 7.57
CA ALA A 220 -16.24 -8.56 8.90
C ALA A 220 -15.75 -7.34 9.71
N GLY A 221 -14.85 -6.50 9.16
CA GLY A 221 -14.23 -5.38 9.89
C GLY A 221 -13.34 -5.81 11.06
N GLN A 222 -12.88 -7.07 11.07
CA GLN A 222 -12.05 -7.66 12.12
C GLN A 222 -10.56 -7.35 11.88
N TRP A 223 -10.18 -6.09 12.03
CA TRP A 223 -8.85 -5.60 11.62
C TRP A 223 -7.68 -6.27 12.35
N THR A 224 -7.83 -6.62 13.63
CA THR A 224 -6.82 -7.40 14.38
C THR A 224 -6.61 -8.80 13.79
N GLU A 225 -7.68 -9.46 13.34
CA GLU A 225 -7.56 -10.75 12.67
C GLU A 225 -6.97 -10.58 11.26
N ALA A 226 -7.37 -9.52 10.54
CA ALA A 226 -6.78 -9.19 9.25
C ALA A 226 -5.25 -9.01 9.36
N ALA A 227 -4.77 -8.33 10.41
CA ALA A 227 -3.35 -8.19 10.71
C ALA A 227 -2.66 -9.56 10.92
N ALA A 228 -3.32 -10.53 11.58
CA ALA A 228 -2.77 -11.87 11.78
C ALA A 228 -2.72 -12.70 10.49
N GLN A 229 -3.57 -12.40 9.51
CA GLN A 229 -3.71 -13.16 8.27
C GLN A 229 -3.04 -12.52 7.04
N CYS A 230 -2.42 -11.34 7.18
CA CYS A 230 -1.89 -10.58 6.04
C CYS A 230 -0.45 -10.92 5.63
N HIS A 231 0.25 -11.81 6.37
CA HIS A 231 1.66 -12.13 6.10
C HIS A 231 1.85 -12.77 4.73
N ARG A 232 2.74 -12.20 3.91
CA ARG A 232 3.02 -12.66 2.55
C ARG A 232 4.40 -13.30 2.47
N VAL A 233 4.48 -14.42 1.75
CA VAL A 233 5.77 -14.88 1.19
C VAL A 233 5.98 -14.07 -0.07
N GLY A 234 6.82 -13.04 -0.04
CA GLY A 234 6.82 -12.11 -1.18
C GLY A 234 7.48 -10.74 -1.00
N PRO A 235 7.12 -10.00 0.05
CA PRO A 235 7.79 -8.79 0.56
C PRO A 235 8.63 -9.00 1.86
N SER A 236 9.56 -8.10 2.15
CA SER A 236 10.47 -8.23 3.31
C SER A 236 9.68 -8.33 4.61
N GLU A 237 10.26 -8.90 5.67
CA GLU A 237 9.57 -8.91 6.97
C GLU A 237 9.22 -7.50 7.45
N GLU A 238 10.07 -6.49 7.17
CA GLU A 238 9.74 -5.09 7.46
C GLU A 238 8.47 -4.61 6.72
N ARG A 239 8.30 -4.99 5.45
CA ARG A 239 7.10 -4.65 4.67
C ARG A 239 5.87 -5.41 5.17
N ASN A 240 6.03 -6.69 5.53
CA ASN A 240 4.95 -7.47 6.16
C ASN A 240 4.54 -6.87 7.50
N ASP A 241 5.51 -6.48 8.34
CA ASP A 241 5.28 -5.82 9.62
C ASP A 241 4.53 -4.50 9.44
N TRP A 242 4.94 -3.68 8.48
CA TRP A 242 4.26 -2.43 8.16
C TRP A 242 2.80 -2.65 7.71
N THR A 243 2.53 -3.61 6.83
CA THR A 243 1.15 -3.94 6.43
C THR A 243 0.31 -4.46 7.60
N ARG A 244 0.89 -5.29 8.46
CA ARG A 244 0.23 -5.76 9.70
C ARG A 244 -0.12 -4.58 10.59
N ASP A 245 0.82 -3.66 10.80
CA ASP A 245 0.66 -2.53 11.70
C ASP A 245 -0.41 -1.56 11.19
N LEU A 246 -0.58 -1.41 9.88
CA LEU A 246 -1.70 -0.69 9.27
C LEU A 246 -3.06 -1.32 9.61
N PHE A 247 -3.20 -2.64 9.55
CA PHE A 247 -4.42 -3.31 10.00
C PHE A 247 -4.64 -3.15 11.51
N LEU A 248 -3.58 -3.18 12.32
CA LEU A 248 -3.70 -2.92 13.77
C LEU A 248 -4.08 -1.47 14.06
N GLU A 249 -3.65 -0.51 13.24
CA GLU A 249 -4.05 0.90 13.33
C GLU A 249 -5.53 1.07 13.00
N ALA A 250 -6.05 0.34 12.00
CA ALA A 250 -7.48 0.35 11.65
C ALA A 250 -8.39 -0.20 12.76
N ALA A 251 -7.84 -0.95 13.73
CA ALA A 251 -8.59 -1.51 14.86
C ALA A 251 -8.87 -0.51 16.01
N LYS A 252 -8.29 0.70 15.94
CA LYS A 252 -8.38 1.74 16.98
C LYS A 252 -9.54 2.69 16.71
#